data_AF-A0A2S6SAN9-F1
#
_entry.id   AF-A0A2S6SAN9-F1
#
_cell.length_a   1.000
_cell.length_b   1.000
_cell.length_c   1.000
_cell.angle_alpha   90.00
_cell.angle_beta   90.00
_cell.angle_gamma   90.00
#
_symmetry.space_group_name_H-M   'P 1'
#
loop_
_entity.id
_entity.type
_entity.pdbx_description
1 polymer ?
#
loop_
_entity_poly.entity_id
_entity_poly.type
_entity_poly.pdbx_seq_one_letter_code
_entity_poly.pdbx_strand_id
1 'polypeptide(L)'
;MSLLELLIISIFCFFQSVFGVGLLLLGTPTFLLIGYNFFEVLNILLPYSILISFLQIISVKNKNFEFSRKIIQFSIPLLILGLITIEYFQNKINFIFVISI
;
A
#
# COMPACT_ATOMS: atom_id res chain seq x y z
N MET A 1 4.70 -12.66 13.14
CA MET A 1 3.41 -12.63 12.45
C MET A 1 2.45 -13.53 13.20
N SER A 2 1.51 -12.95 13.94
CA SER A 2 0.44 -13.71 14.59
C SER A 2 -0.53 -14.30 13.55
N LEU A 3 -1.30 -15.32 13.94
CA LEU A 3 -2.28 -15.97 13.06
C LEU A 3 -3.38 -14.99 12.59
N LEU A 4 -3.64 -13.95 13.39
CA LEU A 4 -4.60 -12.89 13.11
C LEU A 4 -4.08 -11.95 11.99
N GLU A 5 -2.81 -11.56 12.02
CA GLU A 5 -2.19 -10.74 10.95
C GLU A 5 -2.26 -11.45 9.59
N LEU A 6 -1.97 -12.75 9.58
CA LEU A 6 -2.01 -13.58 8.37
C LEU A 6 -3.42 -13.64 7.75
N LEU A 7 -4.44 -13.72 8.60
CA LEU A 7 -5.85 -13.68 8.20
C LEU A 7 -6.23 -12.33 7.58
N ILE A 8 -5.85 -11.22 8.23
CA ILE A 8 -6.11 -9.86 7.75
C ILE A 8 -5.44 -9.64 6.38
N ILE A 9 -4.15 -9.99 6.27
CA ILE A 9 -3.39 -9.85 5.02
C ILE A 9 -4.03 -10.70 3.92
N SER A 10 -4.46 -11.93 4.22
CA SER A 10 -5.12 -12.81 3.26
C SER A 10 -6.42 -12.22 2.72
N ILE A 11 -7.27 -11.69 3.60
CA ILE A 11 -8.53 -11.03 3.22
C ILE A 11 -8.24 -9.80 2.35
N PHE A 12 -7.33 -8.93 2.76
CA PHE A 12 -6.98 -7.74 1.98
C PHE A 12 -6.29 -8.06 0.65
N CYS A 13 -5.54 -9.15 0.59
CA CYS A 13 -4.94 -9.66 -0.64
C CYS A 13 -6.02 -10.07 -1.66
N PHE A 14 -7.10 -10.73 -1.21
CA PHE A 14 -8.25 -11.03 -2.05
C PHE A 14 -8.92 -9.75 -2.58
N PHE A 15 -9.19 -8.78 -1.70
CA PHE A 15 -9.75 -7.49 -2.11
C PHE A 15 -8.85 -6.77 -3.12
N GLN A 16 -7.54 -6.71 -2.86
CA GLN A 16 -6.60 -6.09 -3.80
C GLN A 16 -6.61 -6.79 -5.15
N SER A 17 -6.69 -8.12 -5.20
CA SER A 17 -6.75 -8.89 -6.45
C SER A 17 -7.97 -8.53 -7.31
N VAL A 18 -9.10 -8.18 -6.68
CA VAL A 18 -10.34 -7.79 -7.38
C VAL A 18 -10.34 -6.30 -7.77
N PHE A 19 -9.98 -5.41 -6.84
CA PHE A 19 -10.13 -3.96 -7.02
C PHE A 19 -8.84 -3.24 -7.48
N GLY A 20 -7.70 -3.92 -7.48
CA GLY A 20 -6.39 -3.37 -7.85
C GLY A 20 -5.69 -2.58 -6.73
N VAL A 21 -6.44 -2.00 -5.80
CA VAL A 21 -5.92 -1.19 -4.69
C VAL A 21 -6.71 -1.54 -3.42
N GLY A 22 -6.09 -2.22 -2.46
CA GLY A 22 -6.80 -2.68 -1.26
C GLY A 22 -5.91 -2.90 -0.06
N LEU A 23 -4.79 -3.61 -0.24
CA LEU A 23 -3.92 -4.00 0.87
C LEU A 23 -3.17 -2.82 1.48
N LEU A 24 -2.66 -1.88 0.69
CA LEU A 24 -2.07 -0.66 1.23
C LEU A 24 -3.14 0.32 1.74
N LEU A 25 -4.26 0.49 1.02
CA LEU A 25 -5.29 1.47 1.39
C LEU A 25 -6.00 1.10 2.71
N LEU A 26 -6.37 -0.17 2.88
CA LEU A 26 -7.11 -0.66 4.06
C LEU A 26 -6.17 -1.26 5.10
N GLY A 27 -5.08 -1.89 4.67
CA GLY A 27 -4.11 -2.47 5.59
C GLY A 27 -3.33 -1.42 6.38
N THR A 28 -2.99 -0.27 5.78
CA THR A 28 -2.24 0.77 6.50
C THR A 28 -2.99 1.34 7.73
N PRO A 29 -4.25 1.82 7.66
CA PRO A 29 -4.98 2.23 8.85
C PRO A 29 -5.15 1.09 9.84
N THR A 30 -5.45 -0.12 9.36
CA THR A 30 -5.69 -1.29 10.22
C THR A 30 -4.46 -1.64 11.06
N PHE A 31 -3.28 -1.76 10.44
CA PHE A 31 -2.06 -2.10 11.16
C PHE A 31 -1.55 -0.95 12.05
N LEU A 32 -1.74 0.31 11.63
CA LEU A 32 -1.43 1.46 12.49
C LEU A 32 -2.32 1.50 13.74
N LEU A 33 -3.61 1.19 13.62
CA LEU A 33 -4.54 1.08 14.75
C LEU A 33 -4.22 -0.09 15.68
N ILE A 34 -3.64 -1.18 15.14
CA ILE A 34 -3.13 -2.31 15.92
C ILE A 34 -1.86 -1.95 16.71
N GLY A 35 -1.23 -0.80 16.41
CA GLY A 35 -0.08 -0.27 17.15
C GLY A 35 1.26 -0.46 16.45
N TYR A 36 1.28 -0.90 15.19
CA TYR A 36 2.51 -0.93 14.40
C TYR A 36 2.94 0.48 14.02
N ASN A 37 4.25 0.72 13.92
CA ASN A 37 4.74 1.98 13.38
C ASN A 37 4.58 2.00 11.84
N PHE A 38 4.41 3.18 11.26
CA PHE A 38 4.21 3.37 9.82
C PHE A 38 5.26 2.67 8.96
N PHE A 39 6.54 2.75 9.34
CA PHE A 39 7.63 2.06 8.65
C PHE A 39 7.52 0.53 8.70
N GLU A 40 7.07 -0.03 9.83
CA GLU A 40 6.85 -1.47 9.97
C GLU A 40 5.69 -1.92 9.08
N VAL A 41 4.61 -1.16 9.08
CA VAL A 41 3.44 -1.38 8.22
C VAL A 41 3.84 -1.37 6.74
N LEU A 42 4.61 -0.38 6.30
CA LEU A 42 5.11 -0.32 4.93
C LEU A 42 5.99 -1.52 4.59
N ASN A 43 6.94 -1.87 5.46
CA ASN A 43 7.84 -3.00 5.23
C ASN A 43 7.08 -4.34 5.08
N ILE A 44 5.95 -4.49 5.77
CA ILE A 44 5.09 -5.66 5.64
C ILE A 44 4.25 -5.57 4.36
N LEU A 45 3.45 -4.52 4.21
CA LEU A 45 2.37 -4.46 3.23
C LEU A 45 2.83 -4.12 1.81
N LEU A 46 3.85 -3.26 1.67
CA LEU A 46 4.33 -2.78 0.38
C LEU A 46 4.84 -3.90 -0.55
N PRO A 47 5.70 -4.85 -0.11
CA PRO A 47 6.16 -5.94 -0.98
C PRO A 47 5.00 -6.83 -1.44
N TYR A 48 4.07 -7.19 -0.56
CA TYR A 48 2.89 -7.98 -0.96
C TYR A 48 2.02 -7.23 -1.97
N SER A 49 1.76 -5.95 -1.72
CA SER A 49 0.96 -5.13 -2.63
C SER A 49 1.57 -5.04 -4.02
N ILE A 50 2.88 -4.80 -4.13
CA ILE A 50 3.58 -4.72 -5.41
C ILE A 50 3.51 -6.06 -6.14
N LEU A 51 3.72 -7.18 -5.44
CA LEU A 51 3.64 -8.52 -6.02
C LEU A 51 2.25 -8.81 -6.58
N ILE A 52 1.18 -8.56 -5.82
CA ILE A 52 -0.20 -8.77 -6.26
C ILE A 52 -0.50 -7.90 -7.49
N SER A 53 -0.17 -6.61 -7.43
CA SER A 53 -0.39 -5.68 -8.54
C SER A 53 0.39 -6.07 -9.80
N PHE A 54 1.61 -6.61 -9.65
CA PHE A 54 2.38 -7.12 -10.76
C PHE A 54 1.72 -8.35 -11.41
N LEU A 55 1.23 -9.30 -10.59
CA LEU A 55 0.49 -10.47 -11.07
C LEU A 55 -0.81 -10.07 -11.79
N GLN A 56 -1.52 -9.06 -11.28
CA GLN A 56 -2.72 -8.53 -11.93
C GLN A 56 -2.42 -7.97 -13.32
N ILE A 57 -1.36 -7.18 -13.46
CA ILE A 57 -0.93 -6.62 -14.76
C ILE A 57 -0.61 -7.73 -15.76
N ILE A 58 -0.01 -8.84 -15.31
CA ILE A 58 0.26 -9.99 -16.17
C ILE A 58 -1.06 -10.66 -16.61
N SER A 59 -2.01 -10.82 -15.68
CA SER A 59 -3.29 -11.49 -15.90
C SER A 59 -4.24 -10.74 -16.84
N VAL A 60 -4.12 -9.41 -16.96
CA VAL A 60 -4.97 -8.62 -17.86
C VAL A 60 -4.53 -8.79 -19.32
N LYS A 61 -5.46 -9.24 -20.16
CA LYS A 61 -5.22 -9.60 -21.57
C LYS A 61 -5.11 -8.38 -22.52
N ASN A 62 -5.82 -7.29 -22.23
CA ASN A 62 -5.78 -6.04 -23.01
C ASN A 62 -4.93 -5.00 -22.30
N LYS A 63 -3.67 -4.88 -22.71
CA LYS A 63 -2.68 -4.02 -22.05
C LYS A 63 -2.54 -2.69 -22.79
N ASN A 64 -3.09 -1.62 -22.22
CA ASN A 64 -2.79 -0.25 -22.64
C ASN A 64 -1.47 0.20 -22.00
N PHE A 65 -0.35 -0.26 -22.59
CA PHE A 65 1.00 -0.03 -22.08
C PHE A 65 1.37 1.46 -22.00
N GLU A 66 0.91 2.29 -22.94
CA GLU A 66 1.21 3.72 -22.95
C GLU A 66 0.60 4.47 -21.76
N PHE A 67 -0.65 4.14 -21.41
CA PHE A 67 -1.33 4.73 -20.26
C PHE A 67 -0.67 4.31 -18.94
N SER A 68 -0.35 3.02 -18.82
CA SER A 68 0.32 2.46 -17.64
C SER A 68 1.71 3.08 -17.42
N ARG A 69 2.47 3.31 -18.49
CA ARG A 69 3.79 3.94 -18.41
C ARG A 69 3.71 5.40 -17.95
N LYS A 70 2.73 6.17 -18.45
CA LYS A 70 2.50 7.55 -18.00
C LYS A 70 2.15 7.59 -16.51
N ILE A 71 1.25 6.71 -16.04
CA ILE A 71 0.91 6.63 -14.61
C ILE A 71 2.17 6.38 -13.77
N ILE A 72 2.96 5.35 -14.10
CA ILE A 72 4.18 5.04 -13.34
C ILE A 72 5.15 6.22 -13.31
N GLN A 73 5.33 6.90 -14.45
CA GLN A 73 6.23 8.04 -14.56
C GLN A 73 5.82 9.24 -13.68
N PHE A 74 4.51 9.47 -13.48
CA PHE A 74 4.02 10.54 -12.60
C PHE A 74 3.87 10.09 -11.15
N SER A 75 3.47 8.84 -10.91
CA SER A 75 3.21 8.30 -9.58
C SER A 75 4.49 8.04 -8.80
N ILE A 76 5.55 7.48 -9.40
CA ILE A 76 6.79 7.19 -8.68
C ILE A 76 7.46 8.45 -8.08
N PRO A 77 7.66 9.57 -8.82
CA PRO A 77 8.28 10.74 -8.22
C PRO A 77 7.41 11.35 -7.12
N LEU A 78 6.08 11.31 -7.27
CA LEU A 78 5.17 11.77 -6.22
C LEU A 78 5.21 10.85 -4.98
N LEU A 79 5.35 9.55 -5.16
CA LEU A 79 5.47 8.56 -4.09
C LEU A 79 6.78 8.79 -3.31
N ILE A 80 7.90 8.99 -4.01
CA ILE A 80 9.19 9.33 -3.38
C ILE A 80 9.09 10.63 -2.60
N LEU A 81 8.50 11.68 -3.17
CA LEU A 81 8.26 12.94 -2.47
C LEU A 81 7.40 12.75 -1.23
N GLY A 82 6.33 11.96 -1.32
CA GLY A 82 5.46 11.62 -0.20
C GLY A 82 6.17 10.87 0.92
N LEU A 83 7.09 9.95 0.59
CA LEU A 83 7.88 9.24 1.60
C LEU A 83 8.85 10.18 2.32
N ILE A 84 9.54 11.06 1.58
CA ILE A 84 10.46 12.05 2.15
C ILE A 84 9.71 13.03 3.06
N THR A 85 8.53 13.50 2.65
CA THR A 85 7.73 14.39 3.50
C THR A 85 7.26 13.68 4.76
N ILE A 86 6.81 12.43 4.66
CA ILE A 86 6.41 11.64 5.85
C ILE A 86 7.58 11.46 6.81
N GLU A 87 8.78 11.10 6.33
CA GLU A 87 9.97 10.93 7.16
C GLU A 87 10.29 12.22 7.95
N TYR A 88 10.16 13.39 7.31
CA TYR A 88 10.40 14.68 7.95
C TYR A 88 9.33 15.06 8.99
N PHE A 89 8.06 14.70 8.73
CA PHE A 89 6.92 15.08 9.56
C PHE A 89 6.53 14.05 10.63
N GLN A 90 7.09 12.83 10.62
CA GLN A 90 6.65 11.77 11.54
C GLN A 90 6.79 12.12 13.02
N ASN A 91 7.81 12.90 13.37
CA ASN A 91 8.03 13.29 14.77
C ASN A 91 7.13 14.43 15.22
N LYS A 92 6.37 15.07 14.31
CA LYS A 92 5.52 16.23 14.61
C LYS A 92 4.02 15.96 14.47
N ILE A 93 3.63 14.97 13.66
CA ILE A 93 2.23 14.69 13.32
C ILE A 93 1.84 13.32 13.85
N ASN A 94 0.70 13.27 14.55
CA ASN A 94 0.12 12.00 14.99
C ASN A 94 -0.59 11.33 13.80
N PHE A 95 0.17 10.57 12.99
CA PHE A 95 -0.30 9.95 11.75
C PHE A 95 -1.55 9.09 11.90
N ILE A 96 -1.75 8.50 13.07
CA ILE A 96 -2.96 7.76 13.42
C ILE A 96 -4.19 8.63 13.17
N PHE A 97 -4.18 9.91 13.56
CA PHE A 97 -5.32 10.81 13.38
C PHE A 97 -5.56 11.19 11.91
N VAL A 98 -4.50 11.39 11.13
CA VAL A 98 -4.59 11.76 9.70
C VAL A 98 -5.14 10.62 8.84
N ILE A 99 -4.80 9.38 9.20
CA ILE A 99 -5.13 8.17 8.42
C ILE A 99 -6.48 7.57 8.88
N SER A 100 -6.96 7.94 10.08
CA SER A 100 -8.27 7.52 10.61
C SER A 100 -9.44 8.40 10.16
N ILE A 101 -9.18 9.50 9.43
CA ILE A 101 -10.17 10.41 8.83
C ILE A 101 -10.35 10.04 7.37
#